data_AF-A0A7C6XUS2-F1
#
_entry.id   AF-A0A7C6XUS2-F1
#
_cell.length_a   1.000
_cell.length_b   1.000
_cell.length_c   1.000
_cell.angle_alpha   90.00
_cell.angle_beta   90.00
_cell.angle_gamma   90.00
#
_symmetry.space_group_name_H-M   'P 1'
#
loop_
_entity.id
_entity.type
_entity.pdbx_description
1 polymer ?
#
loop_
_entity_poly.entity_id
_entity_poly.type
_entity_poly.pdbx_seq_one_letter_code
_entity_poly.pdbx_strand_id
1 'polypeptide(L)'
;APTGPIQSASTRKSLGSLIGAFKTVSTRRINALFGTPGSIVWQRNYYDHIIRGEADWQAIREYIDRNPAQWTVDRENPAEGIG
;
A
#
# COMPACT_ATOMS: atom_id res chain seq x y z
N ALA A 1 3.08 -40.22 -30.35
CA ALA A 1 2.43 -38.91 -30.09
C ALA A 1 3.39 -38.04 -29.28
N PRO A 2 3.57 -36.74 -29.58
CA PRO A 2 4.51 -35.92 -28.83
C PRO A 2 3.84 -35.36 -27.57
N THR A 3 4.40 -35.63 -26.40
CA THR A 3 4.04 -34.98 -25.14
C THR A 3 4.90 -33.72 -25.01
N GLY A 4 4.35 -32.56 -25.36
CA GLY A 4 5.04 -31.28 -25.21
C GLY A 4 5.16 -30.86 -23.73
N PRO A 5 6.15 -30.02 -23.38
CA PRO A 5 6.38 -29.60 -21.99
C PRO A 5 5.18 -28.79 -21.47
N ILE A 6 4.78 -29.10 -20.24
CA ILE A 6 3.78 -28.33 -19.49
C ILE A 6 4.34 -26.92 -19.31
N GLN A 7 3.75 -25.93 -19.99
CA GLN A 7 4.10 -24.52 -19.81
C GLN A 7 3.97 -24.19 -18.32
N SER A 8 5.06 -23.72 -17.72
CA SER A 8 5.07 -23.31 -16.32
C SER A 8 4.05 -22.20 -16.11
N ALA A 9 3.12 -22.41 -15.18
CA ALA A 9 2.13 -21.40 -14.82
C ALA A 9 2.86 -20.12 -14.40
N SER A 10 2.57 -19.01 -15.07
CA SER A 10 3.05 -17.68 -14.69
C SER A 10 2.62 -17.39 -13.26
N THR A 11 3.57 -17.37 -12.32
CA THR A 11 3.31 -17.04 -10.92
C THR A 11 2.95 -15.56 -10.82
N ARG A 12 1.66 -15.25 -10.87
CA ARG A 12 1.16 -13.90 -10.60
C ARG A 12 1.63 -13.44 -9.23
N LYS A 13 2.29 -12.28 -9.18
CA LYS A 13 2.72 -11.69 -7.91
C LYS A 13 1.47 -11.27 -7.12
N SER A 14 1.48 -11.56 -5.82
CA SER A 14 0.41 -11.11 -4.92
C SER A 14 0.46 -9.59 -4.77
N LEU A 15 -0.69 -8.99 -4.44
CA LEU A 15 -0.76 -7.56 -4.12
C LEU A 15 0.23 -7.19 -3.00
N GLY A 16 0.31 -8.00 -1.95
CA GLY A 16 1.26 -7.77 -0.86
C GLY A 16 2.73 -7.77 -1.31
N SER A 17 3.10 -8.63 -2.27
CA SER A 17 4.46 -8.61 -2.84
C SER A 17 4.75 -7.32 -3.62
N LEU A 18 3.76 -6.81 -4.36
CA LEU A 18 3.88 -5.56 -5.10
C LEU A 18 4.00 -4.36 -4.15
N ILE A 19 3.14 -4.29 -3.13
CA ILE A 19 3.16 -3.23 -2.11
C ILE A 19 4.45 -3.29 -1.29
N GLY A 20 4.94 -4.49 -0.95
CA GLY A 20 6.22 -4.67 -0.26
C GLY A 20 7.40 -4.12 -1.07
N ALA A 21 7.43 -4.42 -2.38
CA ALA A 21 8.45 -3.85 -3.28
C ALA A 21 8.37 -2.33 -3.36
N PHE A 22 7.16 -1.79 -3.52
CA PHE A 22 6.92 -0.34 -3.54
C PHE A 22 7.41 0.34 -2.26
N LYS A 23 7.01 -0.16 -1.08
CA LYS A 23 7.43 0.37 0.22
C LYS A 23 8.95 0.30 0.41
N THR A 24 9.58 -0.80 -0.04
CA THR A 24 11.03 -0.98 0.05
C THR A 24 11.79 0.05 -0.78
N VAL A 25 11.42 0.20 -2.06
CA VAL A 25 12.12 1.10 -3.00
C VAL A 25 11.93 2.57 -2.59
N SER A 26 10.70 2.95 -2.25
CA SER A 26 10.39 4.31 -1.81
C SER A 26 11.11 4.67 -0.50
N THR A 27 11.12 3.79 0.50
CA THR A 27 11.82 4.02 1.79
C THR A 27 13.30 4.28 1.56
N ARG A 28 13.97 3.45 0.73
CA ARG A 28 15.40 3.64 0.42
C ARG A 28 15.66 5.00 -0.22
N ARG A 29 14.82 5.39 -1.19
CA ARG A 29 14.98 6.66 -1.90
C ARG A 29 14.73 7.86 -0.98
N ILE A 30 13.67 7.83 -0.18
CA ILE A 30 13.34 8.89 0.79
C ILE A 30 14.47 9.04 1.80
N ASN A 31 14.93 7.94 2.42
CA ASN A 31 16.00 8.00 3.40
C ASN A 31 17.34 8.48 2.80
N ALA A 32 17.62 8.16 1.54
CA ALA A 32 18.80 8.69 0.85
C ALA A 32 18.68 10.20 0.57
N LEU A 33 17.49 10.69 0.17
CA LEU A 33 17.25 12.10 -0.12
C LEU A 33 17.33 12.98 1.14
N PHE A 34 16.84 12.48 2.27
CA PHE A 34 16.79 13.24 3.53
C PHE A 34 17.95 12.92 4.48
N GLY A 35 18.84 11.99 4.13
CA GLY A 35 19.96 11.59 5.01
C GLY A 35 19.50 10.89 6.29
N THR A 36 18.37 10.17 6.24
CA THR A 36 17.72 9.53 7.39
C THR A 36 17.70 8.00 7.27
N PRO A 37 18.86 7.32 7.15
CA PRO A 37 18.89 5.87 7.02
C PRO A 37 18.26 5.18 8.23
N GLY A 38 17.35 4.23 7.97
CA GLY A 38 16.67 3.48 9.02
C GLY A 38 15.39 4.13 9.56
N SER A 39 15.07 5.37 9.17
CA SER A 39 13.79 5.99 9.55
C SER A 39 12.60 5.22 8.99
N ILE A 40 11.58 5.08 9.83
CA ILE A 40 10.30 4.45 9.48
C ILE A 40 9.50 5.45 8.64
N VAL A 41 9.35 5.14 7.35
CA VAL A 41 8.60 5.97 6.41
C VAL A 41 7.13 5.55 6.33
N TRP A 42 6.86 4.25 6.38
CA TRP A 42 5.53 3.71 6.19
C TRP A 42 4.95 3.18 7.50
N GLN A 43 3.66 3.41 7.71
CA GLN A 43 2.88 2.67 8.69
C GLN A 43 2.87 1.17 8.35
N ARG A 44 2.74 0.33 9.40
CA ARG A 44 2.68 -1.13 9.28
C ARG A 44 1.43 -1.55 8.49
N ASN A 45 1.54 -2.64 7.73
CA ASN A 45 0.49 -3.19 6.86
C ASN A 45 0.04 -2.24 5.74
N TYR A 46 -0.98 -2.62 4.98
CA TYR A 46 -1.62 -1.80 3.96
C TYR A 46 -3.12 -2.12 3.96
N TYR A 47 -3.93 -1.16 3.53
CA TYR A 47 -5.36 -1.36 3.32
C TYR A 47 -5.60 -1.86 1.89
N ASP A 48 -6.43 -2.89 1.75
CA ASP A 48 -6.95 -3.34 0.47
C ASP A 48 -8.46 -3.54 0.53
N HIS A 49 -9.14 -3.11 -0.53
CA HIS A 49 -10.58 -3.28 -0.71
C HIS A 49 -10.88 -3.47 -2.19
N ILE A 50 -11.71 -4.47 -2.51
CA ILE A 50 -12.17 -4.70 -3.88
C ILE A 50 -13.39 -3.81 -4.10
N ILE A 51 -13.30 -2.87 -5.03
CA ILE A 51 -14.43 -2.03 -5.44
C ILE A 51 -15.46 -2.90 -6.17
N ARG A 52 -16.65 -3.07 -5.60
CA ARG A 52 -17.72 -3.92 -6.16
C ARG A 52 -18.85 -3.15 -6.81
N GLY A 53 -18.82 -1.82 -6.76
CA GLY A 53 -19.83 -0.97 -7.37
C GLY A 53 -19.57 0.51 -7.12
N GLU A 54 -20.53 1.32 -7.55
CA GLU A 54 -20.44 2.78 -7.51
C GLU A 54 -20.32 3.33 -6.09
N ALA A 55 -21.05 2.76 -5.13
CA ALA A 55 -20.99 3.22 -3.73
C ALA A 55 -19.58 3.10 -3.13
N ASP A 56 -18.90 1.97 -3.34
CA ASP A 56 -17.52 1.76 -2.91
C ASP A 56 -16.57 2.77 -3.57
N TRP A 57 -16.76 3.00 -4.87
CA TRP A 57 -15.95 3.93 -5.64
C TRP A 57 -16.10 5.36 -5.14
N GLN A 58 -17.33 5.81 -4.88
CA GLN A 58 -17.62 7.13 -4.34
C GLN A 58 -16.98 7.31 -2.95
N ALA A 59 -17.17 6.34 -2.06
CA ALA A 59 -16.61 6.38 -0.71
C ALA A 59 -15.07 6.46 -0.72
N ILE A 60 -14.40 5.68 -1.55
CA ILE A 60 -12.92 5.71 -1.65
C ILE A 60 -12.42 7.05 -2.19
N ARG A 61 -13.11 7.62 -3.19
CA ARG A 61 -12.74 8.94 -3.73
C ARG A 61 -12.91 10.04 -2.71
N GLU A 62 -14.03 10.03 -2.00
CA GLU A 62 -14.33 10.97 -0.93
C GLU A 62 -13.30 10.87 0.19
N TYR A 63 -12.89 9.65 0.58
CA TYR A 63 -11.81 9.44 1.53
C TYR A 63 -10.49 10.05 1.06
N ILE A 64 -10.07 9.79 -0.19
CA ILE A 64 -8.80 10.32 -0.72
C ILE A 64 -8.79 11.85 -0.70
N ASP A 65 -9.91 12.48 -1.05
CA ASP A 65 -10.06 13.94 -1.08
C ASP A 65 -10.05 14.54 0.34
N ARG A 66 -10.76 13.90 1.28
CA ARG A 66 -10.94 14.45 2.64
C ARG A 66 -9.82 14.12 3.61
N ASN A 67 -9.12 12.99 3.43
CA ASN A 67 -8.14 12.49 4.39
C ASN A 67 -7.07 13.54 4.77
N PRO A 68 -6.47 14.32 3.84
CA PRO A 68 -5.50 15.34 4.22
C PRO A 68 -6.04 16.38 5.22
N ALA A 69 -7.31 16.76 5.09
CA ALA A 69 -7.95 17.73 5.98
C ALA A 69 -8.44 17.10 7.30
N GLN A 70 -8.69 15.78 7.30
CA GLN A 70 -9.21 15.04 8.46
C GLN A 70 -8.13 14.27 9.21
N TRP A 71 -6.89 14.25 8.73
CA TRP A 71 -5.82 13.41 9.25
C TRP A 71 -5.58 13.57 10.76
N THR A 72 -5.65 14.80 11.26
CA THR A 72 -5.40 15.08 12.69
C THR A 72 -6.43 14.46 13.62
N VAL A 73 -7.64 14.19 13.15
CA VAL A 73 -8.71 13.56 13.95
C VAL A 73 -9.02 12.13 13.50
N ASP A 74 -8.22 11.60 12.56
CA ASP A 74 -8.41 10.26 12.02
C ASP A 74 -7.94 9.21 13.04
N ARG A 75 -8.73 8.15 13.22
CA ARG A 75 -8.43 7.08 14.18
C ARG A 75 -7.13 6.34 13.85
N GLU A 76 -6.75 6.29 12.57
CA GLU A 76 -5.56 5.61 12.11
C GLU A 76 -4.32 6.53 12.14
N ASN A 77 -4.45 7.76 12.66
CA ASN A 77 -3.32 8.64 12.92
C ASN A 77 -2.49 8.11 14.11
N PRO A 78 -1.22 7.72 13.91
CA PRO A 78 -0.38 7.20 14.98
C PRO A 78 -0.12 8.19 16.12
N ALA A 79 -0.29 9.50 15.87
CA ALA A 79 -0.16 10.54 16.88
C ALA A 79 -1.32 10.54 17.89
N GLU A 80 -2.50 10.00 17.51
CA GLU A 80 -3.65 9.88 18.42
C GLU A 80 -3.52 8.68 19.38
N GLY A 81 -2.58 7.76 19.13
CA GLY A 81 -2.36 6.53 19.90
C GLY A 81 -1.32 6.62 21.02
N ILE A 82 -0.80 7.81 21.32
CA ILE A 82 0.08 8.08 22.47
C ILE A 82 -0.74 8.76 23.58
N GLY A 83 -1.61 7.97 24.18
CA GLY A 83 -2.27 8.23 25.47
C GLY A 83 -2.06 7.04 26.40
#